data_AF-A0A2H4ZR26-F1
#
_entry.id   AF-A0A2H4ZR26-F1
#
_cell.length_a   1.000
_cell.length_b   1.000
_cell.length_c   1.000
_cell.angle_alpha   90.00
_cell.angle_beta   90.00
_cell.angle_gamma   90.00
#
_symmetry.space_group_name_H-M   'P 1'
#
loop_
_entity.id
_entity.type
_entity.pdbx_description
1 polymer ?
#
loop_
_entity_poly.entity_id
_entity_poly.type
_entity_poly.pdbx_seq_one_letter_code
_entity_poly.pdbx_strand_id
1 'polypeptide(L)'
;MKLNLMKLINNNNNNKLNNNIMMTELLKNMLLNNNIIKNNTNNNNHNNNQMNNLNNNHWQTMIYMYNKNMEKDMTIMDNLTSKLLMKVMNIKDNKLFISKPMFKHNMNTVVIRYYYYNMNNNNNNNMYRNSMINLMNIILKLSNILSYYYNKKVIIEPIKLSYVYLNNDIFTNYISYLMTGNYNNNKTNIETIINEYLNMFNNIMPLNINNNNLTDNKLMYKYLLGWSINMKGKLSKMDNRSKTFNIINGTFKYNNLAYNNYKYNNMPNNHFFTNKSNINKDGKYNIKVKLNFS
;
A
#
# COMPACT_ATOMS: atom_id res chain seq x y z
N MET A 1 -12.46 -52.33 27.91
CA MET A 1 -13.68 -53.01 28.43
C MET A 1 -14.88 -52.56 27.60
N LYS A 2 -15.40 -53.46 26.75
CA LYS A 2 -16.71 -53.32 26.08
C LYS A 2 -17.78 -53.80 27.07
N LEU A 3 -18.75 -52.98 27.45
CA LEU A 3 -19.95 -53.46 28.13
C LEU A 3 -21.16 -52.54 27.91
N ASN A 4 -22.18 -53.14 27.29
CA ASN A 4 -23.62 -52.95 27.50
C ASN A 4 -24.28 -51.59 27.22
N LEU A 5 -24.61 -51.34 25.94
CA LEU A 5 -25.71 -50.46 25.54
C LEU A 5 -26.94 -51.22 25.01
N MET A 6 -26.90 -52.55 24.98
CA MET A 6 -27.87 -53.38 24.24
C MET A 6 -28.82 -54.17 25.17
N LYS A 7 -29.28 -53.55 26.26
CA LYS A 7 -30.22 -54.18 27.21
C LYS A 7 -31.39 -53.31 27.69
N LEU A 8 -31.77 -52.29 26.92
CA LEU A 8 -32.96 -51.46 27.23
C LEU A 8 -33.96 -51.35 26.06
N ILE A 9 -33.99 -52.35 25.18
CA ILE A 9 -35.07 -52.50 24.19
C ILE A 9 -35.97 -53.64 24.68
N ASN A 10 -36.67 -53.42 25.80
CA ASN A 10 -37.86 -54.22 26.11
C ASN A 10 -38.69 -53.55 27.22
N ASN A 11 -39.65 -52.72 26.83
CA ASN A 11 -41.04 -52.78 27.28
C ASN A 11 -41.83 -51.53 26.87
N ASN A 12 -42.79 -51.77 25.97
CA ASN A 12 -44.10 -51.15 25.80
C ASN A 12 -44.32 -49.66 26.14
N ASN A 13 -44.74 -48.94 25.08
CA ASN A 13 -45.65 -47.80 25.08
C ASN A 13 -45.15 -46.43 25.61
N ASN A 14 -43.95 -45.99 25.24
CA ASN A 14 -43.58 -44.55 25.31
C ASN A 14 -42.55 -44.09 24.24
N ASN A 15 -42.59 -44.68 23.05
CA ASN A 15 -41.57 -44.47 22.00
C ASN A 15 -41.50 -43.07 21.35
N LYS A 16 -42.45 -42.16 21.65
CA LYS A 16 -42.44 -40.80 21.09
C LYS A 16 -41.64 -39.81 21.94
N LEU A 17 -41.56 -40.02 23.26
CA LEU A 17 -40.84 -39.12 24.17
C LEU A 17 -39.34 -39.43 24.21
N ASN A 18 -38.96 -40.72 24.21
CA ASN A 18 -37.54 -41.13 24.26
C ASN A 18 -36.76 -40.78 22.99
N ASN A 19 -37.39 -40.82 21.82
CA ASN A 19 -36.72 -40.40 20.58
C ASN A 19 -36.42 -38.90 20.57
N ASN A 20 -37.29 -38.06 21.17
CA ASN A 20 -37.03 -36.64 21.30
C ASN A 20 -35.91 -36.34 22.29
N ILE A 21 -35.85 -37.04 23.43
CA ILE A 21 -34.77 -36.88 24.41
C ILE A 21 -33.43 -37.29 23.80
N MET A 22 -33.38 -38.44 23.11
CA MET A 22 -32.17 -38.92 22.44
C MET A 22 -31.73 -37.99 21.30
N MET A 23 -32.66 -37.42 20.53
CA MET A 23 -32.33 -36.41 19.51
C MET A 23 -31.84 -35.10 20.14
N THR A 24 -32.44 -34.66 21.25
CA THR A 24 -31.98 -33.48 21.95
C THR A 24 -30.60 -33.67 22.55
N GLU A 25 -30.26 -34.85 23.09
CA GLU A 25 -28.92 -35.16 23.59
C GLU A 25 -27.89 -35.30 22.46
N LEU A 26 -28.27 -35.89 21.32
CA LEU A 26 -27.43 -35.91 20.12
C LEU A 26 -27.15 -34.50 19.60
N LEU A 27 -28.16 -33.64 19.51
CA LEU A 27 -28.01 -32.24 19.13
C LEU A 27 -27.17 -31.45 20.15
N LYS A 28 -27.35 -31.71 21.46
CA LYS A 28 -26.54 -31.09 22.52
C LYS A 28 -25.08 -31.52 22.41
N ASN A 29 -24.82 -32.80 22.15
CA ASN A 29 -23.47 -33.34 21.98
C ASN A 29 -22.81 -32.88 20.67
N MET A 30 -23.58 -32.69 19.60
CA MET A 30 -23.09 -32.06 18.37
C MET A 30 -22.75 -30.58 18.58
N LEU A 31 -23.56 -29.83 19.32
CA LEU A 31 -23.28 -28.43 19.67
C LEU A 31 -22.09 -28.30 20.63
N LEU A 32 -21.96 -29.20 21.60
CA LEU A 32 -20.80 -29.27 22.50
C LEU A 32 -19.52 -29.65 21.74
N ASN A 33 -19.57 -30.61 20.82
CA ASN A 33 -18.41 -30.95 19.99
C ASN A 33 -18.03 -29.80 19.04
N ASN A 34 -18.97 -29.03 18.52
CA ASN A 34 -18.64 -27.83 17.74
C ASN A 34 -17.97 -26.72 18.57
N ASN A 35 -18.32 -26.60 19.85
CA ASN A 35 -17.65 -25.67 20.76
C ASN A 35 -16.27 -26.18 21.22
N ILE A 36 -16.09 -27.49 21.39
CA ILE A 36 -14.79 -28.10 21.69
C ILE A 36 -13.86 -28.04 20.48
N ILE A 37 -14.37 -28.23 19.27
CA ILE A 37 -13.59 -28.08 18.03
C ILE A 37 -13.19 -26.61 17.82
N LYS A 38 -14.08 -25.64 18.11
CA LYS A 38 -13.73 -24.20 18.09
C LYS A 38 -12.68 -23.82 19.14
N ASN A 39 -12.73 -24.42 20.33
CA ASN A 39 -11.77 -24.12 21.38
C ASN A 39 -10.41 -24.80 21.16
N ASN A 40 -10.37 -25.97 20.52
CA ASN A 40 -9.11 -26.65 20.19
C ASN A 40 -8.41 -26.13 18.93
N THR A 41 -9.09 -25.33 18.07
CA THR A 41 -8.43 -24.62 16.97
C THR A 41 -7.76 -23.31 17.38
N ASN A 42 -7.99 -22.83 18.61
CA ASN A 42 -7.46 -21.53 19.08
C ASN A 42 -6.09 -21.62 19.78
N ASN A 43 -5.50 -22.81 19.89
CA ASN A 43 -4.16 -23.02 20.47
C ASN A 43 -3.07 -23.36 19.42
N ASN A 44 -3.32 -23.09 18.15
CA ASN A 44 -2.21 -22.94 17.21
C ASN A 44 -1.61 -21.56 17.45
N ASN A 45 -0.37 -21.50 17.95
CA ASN A 45 0.48 -20.31 17.91
C ASN A 45 0.58 -19.84 16.45
N HIS A 46 -0.40 -19.05 16.00
CA HIS A 46 -0.40 -18.39 14.71
C HIS A 46 0.58 -17.23 14.80
N ASN A 47 1.86 -17.57 14.76
CA ASN A 47 2.90 -16.61 14.48
C ASN A 47 2.56 -15.98 13.13
N ASN A 48 2.36 -14.67 13.15
CA ASN A 48 2.07 -13.93 11.94
C ASN A 48 3.21 -14.14 10.94
N ASN A 49 2.90 -14.79 9.82
CA ASN A 49 3.85 -14.93 8.74
C ASN A 49 4.23 -13.54 8.22
N GLN A 50 5.46 -13.37 7.72
CA GLN A 50 5.96 -12.10 7.17
C GLN A 50 5.07 -11.50 6.07
N MET A 51 4.20 -12.31 5.44
CA MET A 51 3.24 -11.87 4.42
C MET A 51 1.92 -11.33 4.99
N ASN A 52 1.58 -11.68 6.24
CA ASN A 52 0.31 -11.30 6.87
C ASN A 52 0.40 -9.93 7.55
N ASN A 53 1.58 -9.51 7.99
CA ASN A 53 1.76 -8.20 8.61
C ASN A 53 2.90 -7.46 7.94
N LEU A 54 2.66 -6.19 7.61
CA LEU A 54 3.75 -5.26 7.35
C LEU A 54 4.69 -5.33 8.54
N ASN A 55 5.93 -5.74 8.29
CA ASN A 55 6.98 -5.67 9.30
C ASN A 55 7.02 -4.23 9.85
N ASN A 56 7.33 -4.04 11.14
CA ASN A 56 7.29 -2.72 11.83
C ASN A 56 8.22 -1.65 11.22
N ASN A 57 8.90 -1.97 10.12
CA ASN A 57 9.74 -1.11 9.31
C ASN A 57 8.88 -0.14 8.47
N HIS A 58 8.21 0.77 9.15
CA HIS A 58 7.50 1.89 8.53
C HIS A 58 8.43 3.07 8.22
N TRP A 59 9.63 3.08 8.81
CA TRP A 59 10.62 4.13 8.60
C TRP A 59 11.18 4.09 7.17
N GLN A 60 11.29 5.26 6.55
CA GLN A 60 11.92 5.42 5.25
C GLN A 60 13.40 4.99 5.30
N THR A 61 14.06 5.24 6.43
CA THR A 61 15.45 4.87 6.73
C THR A 61 15.47 3.72 7.74
N MET A 62 15.74 2.51 7.28
CA MET A 62 15.94 1.32 8.11
C MET A 62 17.43 1.23 8.46
N ILE A 63 17.80 1.84 9.58
CA ILE A 63 19.16 1.88 10.11
C ILE A 63 19.15 1.67 11.62
N TYR A 64 20.19 1.01 12.12
CA TYR A 64 20.50 0.98 13.54
C TYR A 64 22.02 1.08 13.69
N MET A 65 22.49 2.09 14.42
CA MET A 65 23.90 2.23 14.75
C MET A 65 24.08 2.45 16.26
N TYR A 66 25.18 1.92 16.80
CA TYR A 66 25.58 2.19 18.18
C TYR A 66 25.94 3.66 18.37
N ASN A 67 26.69 4.24 17.43
CA ASN A 67 26.99 5.66 17.42
C ASN A 67 25.83 6.47 16.84
N LYS A 68 25.11 7.19 17.70
CA LYS A 68 23.94 7.99 17.31
C LYS A 68 24.25 9.23 16.49
N ASN A 69 25.46 9.79 16.62
CA ASN A 69 25.87 10.89 15.74
C ASN A 69 26.03 10.41 14.30
N MET A 70 26.66 9.25 14.11
CA MET A 70 26.76 8.63 12.78
C MET A 70 25.39 8.25 12.22
N GLU A 71 24.47 7.75 13.06
CA GLU A 71 23.09 7.46 12.63
C GLU A 71 22.40 8.72 12.10
N LYS A 72 22.52 9.83 12.83
CA LYS A 72 21.98 11.13 12.42
C LYS A 72 22.56 11.59 11.08
N ASP A 73 23.88 11.53 10.92
CA ASP A 73 24.54 11.93 9.67
C ASP A 73 24.07 11.06 8.49
N MET A 74 23.90 9.76 8.70
CA MET A 74 23.36 8.84 7.69
C MET A 74 21.91 9.19 7.31
N THR A 75 21.06 9.54 8.28
CA THR A 75 19.69 9.98 7.96
C THR A 75 19.65 11.32 7.20
N ILE A 76 20.59 12.23 7.47
CA ILE A 76 20.75 13.47 6.70
C ILE A 76 21.15 13.13 5.26
N MET A 77 22.09 12.21 5.10
CA MET A 77 22.53 11.75 3.78
C MET A 77 21.37 11.12 3.00
N ASP A 78 20.57 10.25 3.62
CA ASP A 78 19.37 9.63 3.01
C ASP A 78 18.35 10.68 2.53
N ASN A 79 18.19 11.77 3.26
CA ASN A 79 17.32 12.88 2.84
C ASN A 79 17.87 13.65 1.63
N LEU A 80 19.19 13.87 1.57
CA LEU A 80 19.85 14.52 0.43
C LEU A 80 19.80 13.64 -0.82
N THR A 81 20.08 12.34 -0.68
CA THR A 81 20.00 11.38 -1.78
C THR A 81 18.57 11.23 -2.29
N SER A 82 17.57 11.26 -1.40
CA SER A 82 16.16 11.29 -1.80
C SER A 82 15.84 12.48 -2.72
N LYS A 83 16.25 13.69 -2.33
CA LYS A 83 16.05 14.90 -3.14
C LYS A 83 16.78 14.83 -4.47
N LEU A 84 18.01 14.29 -4.47
CA LEU A 84 18.81 14.12 -5.68
C LEU A 84 18.15 13.13 -6.64
N LEU A 85 17.71 11.96 -6.15
CA LEU A 85 17.00 10.97 -6.95
C LEU A 85 15.74 11.55 -7.58
N MET A 86 14.93 12.30 -6.80
CA MET A 86 13.75 12.99 -7.34
C MET A 86 14.08 13.97 -8.47
N LYS A 87 15.22 14.67 -8.40
CA LYS A 87 15.67 15.58 -9.45
C LYS A 87 16.19 14.85 -10.69
N VAL A 88 17.00 13.81 -10.51
CA VAL A 88 17.56 12.99 -11.59
C VAL A 88 16.46 12.28 -12.38
N MET A 89 15.38 11.88 -11.70
CA MET A 89 14.25 11.21 -12.35
C MET A 89 13.37 12.15 -13.17
N ASN A 90 13.31 13.43 -12.80
CA ASN A 90 12.52 14.46 -13.48
C ASN A 90 13.27 15.14 -14.65
N ILE A 91 14.20 14.44 -15.34
CA ILE A 91 14.94 15.03 -16.47
C ILE A 91 13.98 15.32 -17.63
N LYS A 92 13.78 16.64 -17.83
CA LYS A 92 13.04 17.47 -18.81
C LYS A 92 11.86 16.92 -19.64
N ASP A 93 11.81 15.65 -20.02
CA ASP A 93 10.75 15.11 -20.91
C ASP A 93 10.25 13.71 -20.52
N ASN A 94 10.87 13.08 -19.52
CA ASN A 94 10.40 11.81 -19.02
C ASN A 94 9.21 12.04 -18.08
N LYS A 95 8.00 11.62 -18.49
CA LYS A 95 6.81 11.54 -17.61
C LYS A 95 6.94 10.37 -16.63
N LEU A 96 8.04 10.38 -15.88
CA LEU A 96 8.41 9.36 -14.92
C LEU A 96 8.15 9.91 -13.51
N PHE A 97 7.39 9.16 -12.74
CA PHE A 97 6.99 9.51 -11.39
C PHE A 97 7.60 8.50 -10.43
N ILE A 98 8.31 8.96 -9.41
CA ILE A 98 8.90 8.08 -8.39
C ILE A 98 8.22 8.26 -7.03
N SER A 99 8.23 7.20 -6.22
CA SER A 99 7.89 7.27 -4.81
C SER A 99 9.06 7.83 -4.00
N LYS A 100 8.83 8.13 -2.71
CA LYS A 100 9.95 8.36 -1.79
C LYS A 100 10.82 7.09 -1.72
N PRO A 101 12.15 7.21 -1.79
CA PRO A 101 13.03 6.05 -1.72
C PRO A 101 13.15 5.55 -0.28
N MET A 102 13.17 4.23 -0.13
CA MET A 102 13.40 3.53 1.13
C MET A 102 14.86 3.07 1.19
N PHE A 103 15.51 3.36 2.31
CA PHE A 103 16.91 3.04 2.56
C PHE A 103 16.98 1.88 3.55
N LYS A 104 17.68 0.81 3.18
CA LYS A 104 18.02 -0.28 4.08
C LYS A 104 19.53 -0.31 4.27
N HIS A 105 19.96 0.03 5.48
CA HIS A 105 21.35 0.00 5.88
C HIS A 105 21.69 -1.36 6.46
N ASN A 106 22.60 -2.06 5.79
CA ASN A 106 23.27 -3.23 6.34
C ASN A 106 24.69 -2.84 6.77
N MET A 107 25.44 -3.79 7.33
CA MET A 107 26.84 -3.56 7.69
C MET A 107 27.68 -3.10 6.49
N ASN A 108 27.54 -3.77 5.35
CA ASN A 108 28.42 -3.55 4.19
C ASN A 108 27.75 -2.81 3.03
N THR A 109 26.42 -2.71 3.03
CA THR A 109 25.65 -2.23 1.89
C THR A 109 24.53 -1.28 2.30
N VAL A 110 24.24 -0.30 1.45
CA VAL A 110 23.03 0.51 1.51
C VAL A 110 22.16 0.16 0.31
N VAL A 111 20.97 -0.39 0.55
CA VAL A 111 20.01 -0.72 -0.51
C VAL A 111 18.96 0.38 -0.56
N ILE A 112 18.85 1.03 -1.71
CA ILE A 112 17.90 2.11 -1.98
C ILE A 112 16.82 1.58 -2.92
N ARG A 113 15.59 1.45 -2.44
CA ARG A 113 14.43 1.01 -3.22
C ARG A 113 13.49 2.17 -3.46
N TYR A 114 12.95 2.29 -4.66
CA TYR A 114 11.82 3.17 -4.92
C TYR A 114 10.93 2.56 -5.98
N TYR A 115 9.65 2.89 -5.90
CA TYR A 115 8.70 2.58 -6.95
C TYR A 115 8.77 3.67 -8.02
N TYR A 116 8.54 3.31 -9.27
CA TYR A 116 8.37 4.27 -10.35
C TYR A 116 7.22 3.89 -11.29
N TYR A 117 6.59 4.90 -11.87
CA TYR A 117 5.60 4.77 -12.93
C TYR A 117 6.04 5.62 -14.12
N ASN A 118 6.01 5.04 -15.32
CA ASN A 118 6.30 5.74 -16.56
C ASN A 118 5.01 5.89 -17.36
N MET A 119 4.55 7.14 -17.55
CA MET A 119 3.35 7.43 -18.33
C MET A 119 3.58 7.30 -19.84
N ASN A 120 4.81 7.46 -20.32
CA ASN A 120 5.15 7.38 -21.73
C ASN A 120 5.34 5.91 -22.14
N ASN A 121 4.24 5.22 -22.38
CA ASN A 121 4.22 3.85 -22.92
C ASN A 121 3.61 3.84 -24.34
N ASN A 122 4.10 4.72 -25.22
CA ASN A 122 3.70 4.72 -26.64
C ASN A 122 4.68 3.87 -27.47
N ASN A 123 4.11 3.03 -28.35
CA ASN A 123 4.74 1.95 -29.12
C ASN A 123 5.87 2.34 -30.11
N ASN A 124 6.30 3.59 -30.19
CA ASN A 124 7.46 3.97 -30.99
C ASN A 124 8.75 3.76 -30.19
N ASN A 125 9.23 2.51 -30.23
CA ASN A 125 10.14 1.88 -29.27
C ASN A 125 11.59 2.40 -29.23
N ASN A 126 12.08 3.21 -30.17
CA ASN A 126 13.53 3.48 -30.24
C ASN A 126 13.98 4.70 -29.40
N MET A 127 13.25 5.82 -29.41
CA MET A 127 13.70 7.01 -28.67
C MET A 127 13.45 6.92 -27.15
N TYR A 128 12.28 6.44 -26.73
CA TYR A 128 11.93 6.33 -25.31
C TYR A 128 12.68 5.20 -24.58
N ARG A 129 12.97 4.10 -25.28
CA ARG A 129 13.85 3.04 -24.75
C ARG A 129 15.24 3.60 -24.47
N ASN A 130 15.74 4.48 -25.33
CA ASN A 130 17.05 5.09 -25.16
C ASN A 130 17.09 6.02 -23.93
N SER A 131 16.04 6.81 -23.66
CA SER A 131 16.01 7.67 -22.47
C SER A 131 15.96 6.88 -21.16
N MET A 132 15.24 5.75 -21.11
CA MET A 132 15.19 4.89 -19.92
C MET A 132 16.50 4.11 -19.71
N ILE A 133 17.13 3.62 -20.78
CA ILE A 133 18.45 2.99 -20.70
C ILE A 133 19.50 4.00 -20.20
N ASN A 134 19.47 5.22 -20.74
CA ASN A 134 20.36 6.30 -20.28
C ASN A 134 20.13 6.63 -18.81
N LEU A 135 18.87 6.67 -18.36
CA LEU A 135 18.55 6.87 -16.96
C LEU A 135 19.09 5.74 -16.08
N MET A 136 18.98 4.48 -16.52
CA MET A 136 19.56 3.33 -15.81
C MET A 136 21.09 3.43 -15.71
N ASN A 137 21.76 3.86 -16.77
CA ASN A 137 23.20 4.11 -16.76
C ASN A 137 23.59 5.24 -15.80
N ILE A 138 22.79 6.32 -15.74
CA ILE A 138 22.98 7.41 -14.77
C ILE A 138 22.81 6.89 -13.35
N ILE A 139 21.81 6.04 -13.09
CA ILE A 139 21.57 5.42 -11.77
C ILE A 139 22.77 4.55 -11.35
N LEU A 140 23.36 3.77 -12.25
CA LEU A 140 24.55 2.96 -11.98
C LEU A 140 25.77 3.83 -11.64
N LYS A 141 25.98 4.93 -12.39
CA LYS A 141 27.04 5.90 -12.04
C LYS A 141 26.76 6.56 -10.69
N LEU A 142 25.50 6.89 -10.42
CA LEU A 142 25.09 7.49 -9.17
C LEU A 142 25.31 6.55 -7.98
N SER A 143 25.05 5.25 -8.10
CA SER A 143 25.34 4.29 -7.01
C SER A 143 26.82 4.27 -6.66
N ASN A 144 27.71 4.36 -7.65
CA ASN A 144 29.16 4.43 -7.39
C ASN A 144 29.53 5.72 -6.67
N ILE A 145 28.99 6.86 -7.09
CA ILE A 145 29.23 8.16 -6.42
C ILE A 145 28.71 8.12 -4.98
N LEU A 146 27.49 7.62 -4.77
CA LEU A 146 26.90 7.51 -3.43
C LEU A 146 27.70 6.59 -2.51
N SER A 147 28.38 5.56 -3.07
CA SER A 147 29.19 4.66 -2.26
C SER A 147 30.33 5.35 -1.51
N TYR A 148 30.90 6.42 -2.07
CA TYR A 148 31.90 7.25 -1.39
C TYR A 148 31.33 8.04 -0.22
N TYR A 149 30.06 8.46 -0.29
CA TYR A 149 29.44 9.21 0.80
C TYR A 149 28.96 8.31 1.94
N TYR A 150 28.48 7.11 1.61
CA TYR A 150 28.03 6.15 2.62
C TYR A 150 29.17 5.28 3.17
N ASN A 151 30.36 5.34 2.58
CA ASN A 151 31.49 4.44 2.85
C ASN A 151 31.10 2.95 2.77
N LYS A 152 30.14 2.63 1.92
CA LYS A 152 29.53 1.29 1.76
C LYS A 152 29.07 1.12 0.32
N LYS A 153 28.97 -0.13 -0.14
CA LYS A 153 28.41 -0.41 -1.46
C LYS A 153 26.94 0.04 -1.50
N VAL A 154 26.60 0.89 -2.46
CA VAL A 154 25.21 1.34 -2.67
C VAL A 154 24.60 0.54 -3.81
N ILE A 155 23.39 0.03 -3.58
CA ILE A 155 22.60 -0.72 -4.56
C ILE A 155 21.29 0.02 -4.74
N ILE A 156 20.97 0.43 -5.97
CA ILE A 156 19.74 1.14 -6.30
C ILE A 156 18.80 0.19 -7.06
N GLU A 157 17.63 -0.09 -6.50
CA GLU A 157 16.65 -1.06 -6.99
C GLU A 157 15.34 -0.34 -7.36
N PRO A 158 15.18 0.13 -8.62
CA PRO A 158 13.90 0.65 -9.11
C PRO A 158 12.86 -0.46 -9.29
N ILE A 159 11.65 -0.26 -8.80
CA ILE A 159 10.52 -1.20 -8.95
C ILE A 159 9.43 -0.55 -9.82
N LYS A 160 9.15 -1.13 -10.99
CA LYS A 160 8.14 -0.61 -11.92
C LYS A 160 6.74 -0.90 -11.40
N LEU A 161 5.88 0.12 -11.39
CA LEU A 161 4.45 -0.04 -11.19
C LEU A 161 3.71 0.02 -12.53
N SER A 162 2.71 -0.85 -12.67
CA SER A 162 1.81 -0.82 -13.84
C SER A 162 0.76 0.29 -13.74
N TYR A 163 0.39 0.68 -12.52
CA TYR A 163 -0.65 1.67 -12.28
C TYR A 163 -0.22 2.72 -11.27
N VAL A 164 -0.67 3.95 -11.49
CA VAL A 164 -0.37 5.14 -10.68
C VAL A 164 -0.89 5.00 -9.24
N TYR A 165 -2.09 4.44 -9.06
CA TYR A 165 -2.79 4.37 -7.77
C TYR A 165 -2.24 3.28 -6.82
N LEU A 166 -1.28 2.46 -7.25
CA LEU A 166 -0.66 1.45 -6.39
C LEU A 166 0.30 2.06 -5.36
N ASN A 167 0.72 3.31 -5.56
CA ASN A 167 1.57 4.03 -4.62
C ASN A 167 1.06 5.47 -4.46
N ASN A 168 0.90 5.89 -3.20
CA ASN A 168 0.32 7.19 -2.86
C ASN A 168 1.22 8.37 -3.26
N ASP A 169 2.55 8.28 -3.13
CA ASP A 169 3.49 9.33 -3.55
C ASP A 169 3.41 9.54 -5.06
N ILE A 170 3.47 8.44 -5.82
CA ILE A 170 3.38 8.45 -7.29
C ILE A 170 2.04 9.03 -7.72
N PHE A 171 0.94 8.61 -7.08
CA PHE A 171 -0.38 9.13 -7.41
C PHE A 171 -0.53 10.62 -7.12
N THR A 172 -0.01 11.08 -5.99
CA THR A 172 -0.01 12.51 -5.64
C THR A 172 0.83 13.31 -6.64
N ASN A 173 1.99 12.79 -7.04
CA ASN A 173 2.86 13.41 -8.03
C ASN A 173 2.21 13.48 -9.42
N TYR A 174 1.51 12.43 -9.81
CA TYR A 174 0.76 12.36 -11.06
C TYR A 174 -0.39 13.37 -11.12
N ILE A 175 -1.22 13.45 -10.06
CA ILE A 175 -2.28 14.47 -9.95
C ILE A 175 -1.68 15.87 -10.04
N SER A 176 -0.58 16.11 -9.32
CA SER A 176 0.17 17.35 -9.36
C SER A 176 0.59 17.72 -10.79
N TYR A 177 1.12 16.77 -11.55
CA TYR A 177 1.56 17.00 -12.92
C TYR A 177 0.41 17.39 -13.84
N LEU A 178 -0.71 16.67 -13.77
CA LEU A 178 -1.91 16.97 -14.57
C LEU A 178 -2.48 18.36 -14.25
N MET A 179 -2.50 18.73 -12.96
CA MET A 179 -2.92 20.06 -12.52
C MET A 179 -2.03 21.16 -13.12
N THR A 180 -0.70 20.96 -13.15
CA THR A 180 0.21 21.95 -13.75
C THR A 180 0.10 22.05 -15.26
N GLY A 181 -0.08 20.94 -15.98
CA GLY A 181 -0.21 20.92 -17.44
C GLY A 181 -1.49 21.61 -17.93
N ASN A 182 -2.60 21.39 -17.24
CA ASN A 182 -3.91 21.91 -17.65
C ASN A 182 -4.16 23.37 -17.20
N TYR A 183 -3.42 23.89 -16.21
CA TYR A 183 -3.60 25.28 -15.72
C TYR A 183 -3.19 26.36 -16.73
N ASN A 184 -2.27 26.04 -17.64
CA ASN A 184 -1.84 26.95 -18.69
C ASN A 184 -2.88 27.11 -19.81
N ASN A 185 -3.77 26.13 -20.02
CA ASN A 185 -4.77 26.14 -21.07
C ASN A 185 -6.17 26.52 -20.57
N ASN A 186 -6.32 27.60 -19.77
CA ASN A 186 -7.57 28.31 -19.38
C ASN A 186 -8.88 27.52 -19.10
N LYS A 187 -8.84 26.19 -18.99
CA LYS A 187 -10.00 25.29 -18.90
C LYS A 187 -9.65 24.15 -17.95
N THR A 188 -9.23 24.50 -16.73
CA THR A 188 -9.15 23.56 -15.63
C THR A 188 -10.56 23.33 -15.09
N ASN A 189 -11.35 22.52 -15.77
CA ASN A 189 -12.44 21.87 -15.08
C ASN A 189 -11.78 20.80 -14.24
N ILE A 190 -11.47 21.14 -12.98
CA ILE A 190 -11.09 20.15 -11.96
C ILE A 190 -12.03 18.94 -12.06
N GLU A 191 -13.32 19.19 -12.32
CA GLU A 191 -14.36 18.21 -12.64
C GLU A 191 -14.07 17.25 -13.80
N THR A 192 -13.44 17.67 -14.91
CA THR A 192 -13.13 16.76 -16.03
C THR A 192 -11.99 15.81 -15.67
N ILE A 193 -10.95 16.33 -15.00
CA ILE A 193 -9.85 15.51 -14.45
C ILE A 193 -10.43 14.44 -13.49
N ILE A 194 -11.47 14.80 -12.74
CA ILE A 194 -12.11 13.92 -11.76
C ILE A 194 -12.97 12.86 -12.42
N ASN A 195 -13.72 13.20 -13.46
CA ASN A 195 -14.52 12.24 -14.21
C ASN A 195 -13.63 11.21 -14.90
N GLU A 196 -12.46 11.61 -15.40
CA GLU A 196 -11.45 10.67 -15.90
C GLU A 196 -10.93 9.74 -14.81
N TYR A 197 -10.74 10.23 -13.58
CA TYR A 197 -10.37 9.36 -12.44
C TYR A 197 -11.48 8.42 -12.03
N LEU A 198 -12.73 8.90 -11.93
CA LEU A 198 -13.88 8.03 -11.69
C LEU A 198 -13.94 6.92 -12.74
N ASN A 199 -13.71 7.24 -14.01
CA ASN A 199 -13.65 6.25 -15.08
C ASN A 199 -12.45 5.30 -14.95
N MET A 200 -11.26 5.79 -14.60
CA MET A 200 -10.10 4.94 -14.31
C MET A 200 -10.40 3.96 -13.17
N PHE A 201 -10.99 4.42 -12.06
CA PHE A 201 -11.26 3.59 -10.90
C PHE A 201 -12.47 2.66 -11.09
N ASN A 202 -13.49 3.08 -11.83
CA ASN A 202 -14.65 2.24 -12.17
C ASN A 202 -14.25 1.06 -13.07
N ASN A 203 -13.19 1.22 -13.86
CA ASN A 203 -12.62 0.15 -14.70
C ASN A 203 -11.61 -0.74 -13.97
N ILE A 204 -11.29 -0.47 -12.70
CA ILE A 204 -10.49 -1.37 -11.87
C ILE A 204 -11.44 -2.44 -11.32
N MET A 205 -11.68 -3.47 -12.13
CA MET A 205 -12.23 -4.72 -11.62
C MET A 205 -11.32 -5.27 -10.51
N PRO A 206 -11.87 -5.94 -9.47
CA PRO A 206 -11.03 -6.74 -8.60
C PRO A 206 -10.24 -7.71 -9.47
N LEU A 207 -8.91 -7.65 -9.37
CA LEU A 207 -8.01 -8.62 -9.99
C LEU A 207 -8.45 -10.01 -9.50
N ASN A 208 -9.21 -10.70 -10.34
CA ASN A 208 -9.66 -12.06 -10.09
C ASN A 208 -8.46 -12.98 -10.33
N ILE A 209 -7.50 -12.93 -9.40
CA ILE A 209 -6.33 -13.79 -9.39
C ILE A 209 -6.84 -15.15 -8.93
N ASN A 210 -7.31 -15.93 -9.89
CA ASN A 210 -7.70 -17.33 -9.71
C ASN A 210 -6.45 -18.22 -9.63
N ASN A 211 -5.44 -17.82 -8.87
CA ASN A 211 -4.26 -18.63 -8.60
C ASN A 211 -4.40 -19.25 -7.21
N ASN A 212 -4.61 -20.57 -7.18
CA ASN A 212 -4.70 -21.39 -5.97
C ASN A 212 -3.37 -21.50 -5.18
N ASN A 213 -2.47 -20.53 -5.32
CA ASN A 213 -1.19 -20.53 -4.62
C ASN A 213 -1.39 -20.04 -3.18
N LEU A 214 -1.02 -20.89 -2.21
CA LEU A 214 -1.03 -20.59 -0.77
C LEU A 214 -0.30 -19.30 -0.38
N THR A 215 0.67 -18.85 -1.18
CA THR A 215 1.40 -17.59 -1.00
C THR A 215 0.52 -16.38 -1.33
N ASP A 216 -0.26 -16.47 -2.40
CA ASP A 216 -1.11 -15.38 -2.84
C ASP A 216 -2.22 -15.18 -1.81
N ASN A 217 -2.88 -16.25 -1.34
CA ASN A 217 -3.94 -16.15 -0.34
C ASN A 217 -3.49 -15.58 1.02
N LYS A 218 -2.18 -15.57 1.31
CA LYS A 218 -1.62 -15.01 2.54
C LYS A 218 -1.23 -13.53 2.45
N LEU A 219 -1.13 -12.98 1.24
CA LEU A 219 -0.74 -11.58 1.06
C LEU A 219 -1.90 -10.64 1.46
N MET A 220 -1.69 -9.85 2.50
CA MET A 220 -2.62 -8.78 2.89
C MET A 220 -2.42 -7.51 2.04
N TYR A 221 -3.46 -6.68 1.91
CA TYR A 221 -3.46 -5.39 1.22
C TYR A 221 -3.37 -5.44 -0.31
N LYS A 222 -4.09 -6.38 -0.93
CA LYS A 222 -4.13 -6.55 -2.39
C LYS A 222 -5.08 -5.57 -3.08
N TYR A 223 -6.24 -5.33 -2.47
CA TYR A 223 -7.35 -4.64 -3.12
C TYR A 223 -7.49 -3.22 -2.60
N LEU A 224 -7.56 -2.24 -3.49
CA LEU A 224 -7.86 -0.86 -3.10
C LEU A 224 -9.36 -0.74 -2.77
N LEU A 225 -9.69 -0.69 -1.47
CA LEU A 225 -11.08 -0.58 -0.99
C LEU A 225 -11.62 0.84 -0.98
N GLY A 226 -10.74 1.83 -0.88
CA GLY A 226 -11.16 3.22 -0.80
C GLY A 226 -10.01 4.19 -1.02
N TRP A 227 -10.35 5.35 -1.54
CA TRP A 227 -9.40 6.41 -1.82
C TRP A 227 -10.04 7.79 -1.66
N SER A 228 -9.20 8.78 -1.36
CA SER A 228 -9.64 10.17 -1.30
C SER A 228 -8.56 11.12 -1.76
N ILE A 229 -8.97 12.19 -2.43
CA ILE A 229 -8.11 13.29 -2.88
C ILE A 229 -8.66 14.57 -2.26
N ASN A 230 -7.81 15.32 -1.57
CA ASN A 230 -8.13 16.63 -1.02
C ASN A 230 -7.15 17.66 -1.56
N MET A 231 -7.66 18.70 -2.19
CA MET A 231 -6.90 19.83 -2.70
C MET A 231 -7.29 21.09 -1.93
N LYS A 232 -6.30 21.83 -1.42
CA LYS A 232 -6.53 23.07 -0.67
C LYS A 232 -5.53 24.16 -1.06
N GLY A 233 -6.01 25.38 -1.28
CA GLY A 233 -5.18 26.57 -1.49
C GLY A 233 -5.67 27.46 -2.62
N LYS A 234 -4.73 28.12 -3.31
CA LYS A 234 -5.00 28.99 -4.46
C LYS A 234 -5.26 28.14 -5.72
N LEU A 235 -6.49 27.65 -5.86
CA LEU A 235 -6.89 26.73 -6.93
C LEU A 235 -7.67 27.40 -8.08
N SER A 236 -8.07 28.67 -7.91
CA SER A 236 -8.87 29.41 -8.89
C SER A 236 -8.25 30.75 -9.23
N LYS A 237 -8.23 31.08 -10.52
CA LYS A 237 -7.75 32.38 -11.04
C LYS A 237 -8.67 33.55 -10.67
N MET A 238 -9.99 33.30 -10.60
CA MET A 238 -10.99 34.36 -10.40
C MET A 238 -11.18 34.76 -8.94
N ASP A 239 -10.97 33.83 -8.00
CA ASP A 239 -11.20 34.10 -6.58
C ASP A 239 -9.89 34.27 -5.82
N ASN A 240 -9.76 35.40 -5.12
CA ASN A 240 -8.63 35.67 -4.25
C ASN A 240 -8.64 34.84 -2.95
N ARG A 241 -9.71 34.09 -2.65
CA ARG A 241 -9.82 33.24 -1.46
C ARG A 241 -9.32 31.82 -1.74
N SER A 242 -8.85 31.13 -0.69
CA SER A 242 -8.48 29.73 -0.81
C SER A 242 -9.71 28.85 -1.05
N LYS A 243 -9.59 27.87 -1.93
CA LYS A 243 -10.62 26.83 -2.14
C LYS A 243 -10.16 25.50 -1.57
N THR A 244 -11.13 24.72 -1.12
CA THR A 244 -10.97 23.32 -0.71
C THR A 244 -11.84 22.45 -1.59
N PHE A 245 -11.26 21.37 -2.09
CA PHE A 245 -11.95 20.44 -2.95
C PHE A 245 -11.63 19.00 -2.48
N ASN A 246 -12.66 18.19 -2.26
CA ASN A 246 -12.54 16.85 -1.68
C ASN A 246 -13.29 15.83 -2.55
N ILE A 247 -12.64 14.70 -2.85
CA ILE A 247 -13.29 13.50 -3.40
C ILE A 247 -12.99 12.33 -2.50
N ILE A 248 -14.01 11.51 -2.28
CA ILE A 248 -13.94 10.28 -1.53
C ILE A 248 -14.67 9.21 -2.32
N ASN A 249 -14.07 8.03 -2.45
CA ASN A 249 -14.70 6.86 -3.04
C ASN A 249 -14.34 5.60 -2.23
N GLY A 250 -15.26 4.65 -2.17
CA GLY A 250 -15.11 3.40 -1.42
C GLY A 250 -15.14 3.57 0.10
N THR A 251 -14.49 2.66 0.83
CA THR A 251 -14.49 2.62 2.30
C THR A 251 -13.08 2.72 2.88
N PHE A 252 -12.96 3.43 4.01
CA PHE A 252 -11.76 3.49 4.82
C PHE A 252 -11.81 2.59 6.07
N LYS A 253 -12.94 1.90 6.28
CA LYS A 253 -13.08 0.93 7.37
C LYS A 253 -12.35 -0.36 7.00
N TYR A 254 -11.73 -0.96 8.00
CA TYR A 254 -11.11 -2.28 7.88
C TYR A 254 -11.86 -3.23 8.80
N ASN A 255 -12.52 -4.24 8.22
CA ASN A 255 -13.37 -5.14 9.00
C ASN A 255 -12.58 -6.27 9.67
N ASN A 256 -11.27 -6.40 9.43
CA ASN A 256 -10.47 -7.45 10.04
C ASN A 256 -9.86 -6.96 11.37
N LEU A 257 -10.66 -7.07 12.45
CA LEU A 257 -10.35 -6.60 13.81
C LEU A 257 -9.16 -7.33 14.47
N ALA A 258 -8.73 -8.47 13.94
CA ALA A 258 -7.70 -9.30 14.55
C ALA A 258 -6.26 -8.74 14.43
N TYR A 259 -6.03 -7.71 13.60
CA TYR A 259 -4.68 -7.24 13.27
C TYR A 259 -4.59 -5.70 13.18
N ASN A 260 -5.01 -5.01 14.23
CA ASN A 260 -4.84 -3.56 14.37
C ASN A 260 -3.38 -3.20 14.71
N ASN A 261 -2.47 -3.46 13.78
CA ASN A 261 -1.12 -2.90 13.84
C ASN A 261 -1.15 -1.48 13.25
N TYR A 262 -0.54 -0.54 13.96
CA TYR A 262 -0.49 0.87 13.58
C TYR A 262 0.93 1.28 13.20
N LYS A 263 1.09 1.86 12.02
CA LYS A 263 2.31 2.56 11.61
C LYS A 263 2.55 3.73 12.57
N TYR A 264 3.77 3.83 13.08
CA TYR A 264 4.18 4.88 14.03
C TYR A 264 3.22 5.01 15.23
N ASN A 265 2.57 3.92 15.63
CA ASN A 265 1.59 3.85 16.73
C ASN A 265 0.34 4.75 16.56
N ASN A 266 0.08 5.30 15.37
CA ASN A 266 -1.05 6.23 15.19
C ASN A 266 -1.85 6.04 13.89
N MET A 267 -1.35 5.24 12.94
CA MET A 267 -1.95 5.14 11.61
C MET A 267 -2.22 3.68 11.23
N PRO A 268 -3.45 3.30 10.84
CA PRO A 268 -3.74 1.94 10.43
C PRO A 268 -2.82 1.43 9.31
N ASN A 269 -2.36 0.19 9.42
CA ASN A 269 -1.40 -0.39 8.48
C ASN A 269 -1.85 -0.42 7.02
N ASN A 270 -3.15 -0.55 6.78
CA ASN A 270 -3.76 -0.50 5.46
C ASN A 270 -3.93 0.89 4.86
N HIS A 271 -3.85 1.94 5.69
CA HIS A 271 -3.94 3.30 5.19
C HIS A 271 -2.57 3.73 4.66
N PHE A 272 -2.59 4.56 3.62
CA PHE A 272 -1.39 5.19 3.07
C PHE A 272 -1.73 6.65 2.76
N PHE A 273 -1.01 7.59 3.35
CA PHE A 273 -1.24 9.03 3.20
C PHE A 273 -0.03 9.74 2.63
N THR A 274 -0.27 10.65 1.71
CA THR A 274 0.74 11.54 1.16
C THR A 274 0.18 12.94 0.99
N ASN A 275 1.08 13.91 1.08
CA ASN A 275 0.80 15.29 0.77
C ASN A 275 1.88 15.84 -0.17
N LYS A 276 1.50 16.79 -1.00
CA LYS A 276 2.42 17.52 -1.86
C LYS A 276 1.97 18.96 -1.98
N SER A 277 2.82 19.87 -1.54
CA SER A 277 2.62 21.29 -1.77
C SER A 277 3.29 21.72 -3.07
N ASN A 278 2.54 22.47 -3.88
CA ASN A 278 3.01 23.08 -5.11
C ASN A 278 2.73 24.59 -5.08
N ILE A 279 3.34 25.29 -6.03
CA ILE A 279 3.15 26.72 -6.26
C ILE A 279 2.68 26.86 -7.71
N ASN A 280 1.57 27.58 -7.93
CA ASN A 280 1.15 28.05 -9.25
C ASN A 280 1.35 29.58 -9.32
N LYS A 281 0.92 30.18 -10.44
CA LYS A 281 0.99 31.65 -10.61
C LYS A 281 0.22 32.42 -9.53
N ASP A 282 -0.83 31.83 -8.97
CA ASP A 282 -1.75 32.48 -8.04
C ASP A 282 -1.37 32.24 -6.55
N GLY A 283 -0.41 31.36 -6.29
CA GLY A 283 0.15 31.08 -4.97
C GLY A 283 0.33 29.60 -4.64
N LYS A 284 0.33 29.27 -3.35
CA LYS A 284 0.55 27.91 -2.86
C LYS A 284 -0.75 27.10 -2.81
N TYR A 285 -0.67 25.83 -3.21
CA TYR A 285 -1.73 24.85 -2.99
C TYR A 285 -1.13 23.50 -2.55
N ASN A 286 -1.95 22.66 -1.93
CA ASN A 286 -1.56 21.34 -1.44
C ASN A 286 -2.53 20.28 -1.98
N ILE A 287 -1.99 19.14 -2.36
CA ILE A 287 -2.73 17.93 -2.73
C ILE A 287 -2.45 16.87 -1.67
N LYS A 288 -3.50 16.31 -1.09
CA LYS A 288 -3.44 15.19 -0.15
C LYS A 288 -4.14 13.98 -0.77
N VAL A 289 -3.49 12.83 -0.73
CA VAL A 289 -4.04 11.56 -1.20
C VAL A 289 -4.04 10.58 -0.04
N LYS A 290 -5.15 9.86 0.12
CA LYS A 290 -5.29 8.73 1.04
C LYS A 290 -5.75 7.51 0.27
N LEU A 291 -5.07 6.39 0.45
CA LEU A 291 -5.44 5.09 -0.10
C LEU A 291 -5.68 4.09 1.03
N ASN A 292 -6.59 3.16 0.82
CA ASN A 292 -6.92 2.08 1.74
C ASN A 292 -6.91 0.74 1.01
N PHE A 293 -6.07 -0.19 1.47
CA PHE A 293 -5.95 -1.52 0.88
C PHE A 293 -6.45 -2.62 1.82
N SER A 294 -6.97 -3.73 1.29
CA SER A 294 -7.30 -4.96 2.06
C SER A 294 -6.67 -6.20 1.48
#